data_AF-A0A4Y3NHD0-F1
#
_entry.id   AF-A0A4Y3NHD0-F1
#
_cell.length_a   1.000
_cell.length_b   1.000
_cell.length_c   1.000
_cell.angle_alpha   90.00
_cell.angle_beta   90.00
_cell.angle_gamma   90.00
#
_symmetry.space_group_name_H-M   'P 1'
#
loop_
_entity.id
_entity.type
_entity.pdbx_description
1 polymer ?
#
loop_
_entity_poly.entity_id
_entity_poly.type
_entity_poly.pdbx_seq_one_letter_code
_entity_poly.pdbx_strand_id
1 'polypeptide(L)'
;MTQIPSEARTSPESELAAVVAEALKLADAQLVVKKSFAPFVFMLDADGTIHRGEVPHEIQGSMPPDPMLSVKLTIDFFSGHAGNLLAMVAVLDPQASMKEDTLHLWAEHRSGISQIIRVDFTRKKFLKHPVLSEPKVDAQESYVWNGDTPDPAEEWWHEGLSEQAIQDVFKLVGAAVPFAQDQLGRNGSLAPYGLTSDLSGEIGHHMAYQDANEDDEVDSAESVQMMTEGFRQKLESLRGTCIISDVRLTPSSGEGVALDALRLHIEHTEGLSMLLLKPYEIDEQSQTVAFGETAVIPTPAQVWSV
;
A
#
# COMPACT_ATOMS: atom_id res chain seq x y z
N MET A 1 -5.49 19.76 9.14
CA MET A 1 -4.13 20.13 9.57
C MET A 1 -4.26 20.78 10.92
N THR A 2 -3.57 20.24 11.92
CA THR A 2 -3.64 20.73 13.31
C THR A 2 -2.28 21.31 13.66
N GLN A 3 -2.23 22.58 14.07
CA GLN A 3 -0.97 23.23 14.47
C GLN A 3 -0.74 22.99 15.96
N ILE A 4 0.44 22.48 16.32
CA ILE A 4 0.88 22.42 17.71
C ILE A 4 1.65 23.71 18.04
N PRO A 5 1.19 24.52 19.02
CA PRO A 5 1.90 25.72 19.45
C PRO A 5 3.33 25.39 19.87
N SER A 6 4.30 26.25 19.55
CA SER A 6 5.70 26.07 19.97
C SER A 6 5.85 25.94 21.48
N GLU A 7 5.01 26.64 22.26
CA GLU A 7 4.97 26.57 23.73
C GLU A 7 4.56 25.20 24.27
N ALA A 8 3.88 24.39 23.46
CA ALA A 8 3.49 23.01 23.79
C ALA A 8 4.52 21.96 23.31
N ARG A 9 5.52 22.38 22.52
CA ARG A 9 6.61 21.55 21.97
C ARG A 9 7.92 21.78 22.72
N THR A 10 7.91 21.44 24.01
CA THR A 10 9.03 21.73 24.93
C THR A 10 10.10 20.64 24.97
N SER A 11 9.76 19.45 24.48
CA SER A 11 10.65 18.29 24.35
C SER A 11 10.13 17.29 23.29
N PRO A 12 10.98 16.37 22.80
CA PRO A 12 10.56 15.27 21.95
C PRO A 12 9.37 14.46 22.50
N GLU A 13 9.33 14.20 23.81
CA GLU A 13 8.23 13.49 24.47
C GLU A 13 6.93 14.29 24.39
N SER A 14 7.00 15.62 24.56
CA SER A 14 5.82 16.48 24.46
C SER A 14 5.30 16.59 23.02
N GLU A 15 6.19 16.58 22.04
CA GLU A 15 5.85 16.55 20.61
C GLU A 15 5.15 15.25 20.26
N LEU A 16 5.75 14.10 20.62
CA LEU A 16 5.15 12.78 20.37
C LEU A 16 3.81 12.62 21.09
N ALA A 17 3.71 13.05 22.35
CA ALA A 17 2.46 12.99 23.11
C ALA A 17 1.34 13.83 22.48
N ALA A 18 1.67 15.00 21.91
CA ALA A 18 0.70 15.84 21.23
C ALA A 18 0.16 15.18 19.94
N VAL A 19 1.02 14.50 19.18
CA VAL A 19 0.59 13.73 17.99
C VAL A 19 -0.27 12.54 18.39
N VAL A 20 0.11 11.79 19.43
CA VAL A 20 -0.67 10.68 19.98
C VAL A 20 -2.05 11.15 20.45
N ALA A 21 -2.13 12.29 21.13
CA ALA A 21 -3.40 12.84 21.59
C ALA A 21 -4.35 13.16 20.43
N GLU A 22 -3.84 13.75 19.35
CA GLU A 22 -4.65 14.03 18.16
C GLU A 22 -5.06 12.74 17.44
N ALA A 23 -4.16 11.75 17.35
CA ALA A 23 -4.45 10.44 16.79
C ALA A 23 -5.58 9.72 17.57
N LEU A 24 -5.52 9.74 18.91
CA LEU A 24 -6.55 9.16 19.78
C LEU A 24 -7.89 9.88 19.65
N LYS A 25 -7.89 11.20 19.49
CA LYS A 25 -9.11 11.98 19.26
C LYS A 25 -9.80 11.60 17.96
N LEU A 26 -9.04 11.37 16.88
CA LEU A 26 -9.60 10.88 15.63
C LEU A 26 -10.09 9.45 15.76
N ALA A 27 -9.31 8.56 16.39
CA ALA A 27 -9.70 7.18 16.62
C ALA A 27 -11.03 7.12 17.39
N ASP A 28 -11.16 7.87 18.49
CA ASP A 28 -12.41 8.00 19.25
C ASP A 28 -13.58 8.37 18.34
N ALA A 29 -13.42 9.43 17.52
CA ALA A 29 -14.46 9.89 16.59
C ALA A 29 -14.83 8.82 15.55
N GLN A 30 -13.86 8.08 15.00
CA GLN A 30 -14.12 7.01 14.04
C GLN A 30 -14.80 5.80 14.69
N LEU A 31 -14.44 5.46 15.94
CA LEU A 31 -15.00 4.35 16.71
C LEU A 31 -16.46 4.58 17.13
N VAL A 32 -16.91 5.84 17.18
CA VAL A 32 -18.34 6.18 17.33
C VAL A 32 -19.15 5.69 16.13
N VAL A 33 -18.58 5.80 14.93
CA VAL A 33 -19.29 5.60 13.67
C VAL A 33 -19.12 4.18 13.15
N LYS A 34 -17.91 3.63 13.25
CA LYS A 34 -17.52 2.33 12.69
C LYS A 34 -16.92 1.42 13.76
N LYS A 35 -17.11 0.11 13.60
CA LYS A 35 -16.52 -0.91 14.48
C LYS A 35 -15.04 -1.19 14.20
N SER A 36 -14.55 -0.76 13.06
CA SER A 36 -13.17 -0.91 12.57
C SER A 36 -12.85 0.27 11.66
N PHE A 37 -11.57 0.48 11.40
CA PHE A 37 -11.09 1.46 10.43
C PHE A 37 -9.78 0.98 9.81
N ALA A 38 -9.51 1.42 8.58
CA ALA A 38 -8.20 1.19 7.99
C ALA A 38 -7.12 1.94 8.78
N PRO A 39 -5.92 1.36 8.95
CA PRO A 39 -4.83 2.05 9.60
C PRO A 39 -4.52 3.40 8.96
N PHE A 40 -4.09 4.35 9.78
CA PHE A 40 -3.73 5.70 9.34
C PHE A 40 -2.53 6.22 10.12
N VAL A 41 -1.85 7.22 9.57
CA VAL A 41 -0.66 7.83 10.17
C VAL A 41 -0.83 9.32 10.39
N PHE A 42 -0.24 9.79 11.49
CA PHE A 42 -0.08 11.19 11.80
C PHE A 42 1.40 11.55 11.73
N MET A 43 1.74 12.63 11.04
CA MET A 43 3.11 13.05 10.78
C MET A 43 3.28 14.49 11.28
N LEU A 44 4.23 14.72 12.17
CA LEU A 44 4.57 16.05 12.67
C LEU A 44 5.75 16.60 11.88
N ASP A 45 5.60 17.77 11.27
CA ASP A 45 6.72 18.46 10.61
C ASP A 45 7.48 19.40 11.57
N ALA A 46 8.60 19.94 11.09
CA ALA A 46 9.43 20.89 11.83
C ALA A 46 8.69 22.18 12.25
N ASP A 47 7.73 22.62 11.45
CA ASP A 47 6.93 23.83 11.71
C ASP A 47 5.91 23.60 12.83
N GLY A 48 5.65 22.34 13.19
CA GLY A 48 4.70 21.94 14.23
C GLY A 48 3.32 21.63 13.68
N THR A 49 3.22 21.41 12.38
CA THR A 49 1.99 21.02 11.71
C THR A 49 1.86 19.51 11.77
N ILE A 50 0.70 19.05 12.23
CA ILE A 50 0.30 17.66 12.10
C ILE A 50 -0.39 17.47 10.76
N HIS A 51 0.24 16.65 9.93
CA HIS A 51 -0.29 16.08 8.70
C HIS A 51 -0.89 14.72 8.99
N ARG A 52 -1.90 14.35 8.19
CA ARG A 52 -2.54 13.03 8.27
C ARG A 52 -2.31 12.33 6.95
N GLY A 53 -1.72 11.14 7.01
CA GLY A 53 -1.69 10.18 5.93
C GLY A 53 -2.72 9.10 6.20
N GLU A 54 -3.50 8.75 5.19
CA GLU A 54 -4.33 7.55 5.24
C GLU A 54 -3.72 6.55 4.25
N VAL A 55 -3.78 5.26 4.59
CA VAL A 55 -3.53 4.24 3.58
C VAL A 55 -4.49 4.51 2.41
N PRO A 56 -3.98 4.68 1.17
CA PRO A 56 -4.82 4.91 0.01
C PRO A 56 -5.96 3.90 -0.01
N HIS A 57 -7.18 4.39 -0.16
CA HIS A 57 -8.35 3.55 0.01
C HIS A 57 -8.36 2.36 -0.96
N GLU A 58 -7.70 2.54 -2.10
CA GLU A 58 -7.47 1.61 -3.20
C GLU A 58 -6.77 0.32 -2.76
N ILE A 59 -5.95 0.36 -1.71
CA ILE A 59 -5.14 -0.78 -1.25
C ILE A 59 -5.57 -1.29 0.13
N GLN A 60 -6.57 -0.68 0.77
CA GLN A 60 -7.04 -1.08 2.10
C GLN A 60 -7.58 -2.52 2.14
N GLY A 61 -8.14 -3.03 1.04
CA GLY A 61 -8.64 -4.41 0.93
C GLY A 61 -7.56 -5.47 0.68
N SER A 62 -6.36 -5.04 0.31
CA SER A 62 -5.17 -5.88 0.13
C SER A 62 -4.19 -5.79 1.30
N MET A 63 -4.51 -4.97 2.31
CA MET A 63 -3.69 -4.86 3.52
C MET A 63 -3.68 -6.20 4.26
N PRO A 64 -2.51 -6.68 4.72
CA PRO A 64 -2.42 -7.92 5.49
C PRO A 64 -3.35 -7.90 6.70
N PRO A 65 -4.04 -9.02 7.03
CA PRO A 65 -4.91 -9.07 8.19
C PRO A 65 -4.14 -8.91 9.52
N ASP A 66 -2.81 -9.05 9.49
CA ASP A 66 -1.94 -8.72 10.61
C ASP A 66 -1.83 -7.20 10.78
N PRO A 67 -2.32 -6.63 11.90
CA PRO A 67 -2.34 -5.18 12.11
C PRO A 67 -0.94 -4.57 12.22
N MET A 68 0.05 -5.34 12.66
CA MET A 68 1.43 -4.87 12.85
C MET A 68 2.12 -4.75 11.49
N LEU A 69 1.96 -5.75 10.63
CA LEU A 69 2.47 -5.72 9.26
C LEU A 69 1.77 -4.63 8.44
N SER A 70 0.45 -4.50 8.58
CA SER A 70 -0.32 -3.44 7.92
C SER A 70 0.17 -2.05 8.28
N VAL A 71 0.56 -1.81 9.54
CA VAL A 71 1.09 -0.50 9.93
C VAL A 71 2.53 -0.28 9.56
N LYS A 72 3.38 -1.30 9.54
CA LYS A 72 4.72 -1.16 8.97
C LYS A 72 4.65 -0.72 7.51
N LEU A 73 3.82 -1.39 6.70
CA LEU A 73 3.53 -0.99 5.32
C LEU A 73 2.95 0.43 5.24
N THR A 74 2.05 0.78 6.14
CA THR A 74 1.51 2.15 6.23
C THR A 74 2.62 3.15 6.50
N ILE A 75 3.52 2.87 7.44
CA ILE A 75 4.65 3.73 7.78
C ILE A 75 5.62 3.84 6.60
N ASP A 76 5.88 2.76 5.87
CA ASP A 76 6.76 2.72 4.70
C ASP A 76 6.26 3.62 3.56
N PHE A 77 4.93 3.75 3.37
CA PHE A 77 4.38 4.70 2.39
C PHE A 77 4.78 6.16 2.67
N PHE A 78 5.09 6.49 3.93
CA PHE A 78 5.39 7.86 4.35
C PHE A 78 6.83 8.05 4.84
N SER A 79 7.62 6.98 4.96
CA SER A 79 9.01 7.02 5.43
C SER A 79 9.92 7.80 4.49
N GLY A 80 9.62 7.87 3.19
CA GLY A 80 10.32 8.73 2.22
C GLY A 80 10.31 10.22 2.56
N HIS A 81 9.41 10.66 3.46
CA HIS A 81 9.37 12.03 3.97
C HIS A 81 10.01 12.19 5.36
N ALA A 82 10.51 11.12 5.98
CA ALA A 82 10.98 11.09 7.37
C ALA A 82 12.07 12.13 7.68
N GLY A 83 12.88 12.53 6.70
CA GLY A 83 13.90 13.58 6.87
C GLY A 83 13.33 14.96 7.20
N ASN A 84 12.07 15.23 6.86
CA ASN A 84 11.38 16.50 7.12
C ASN A 84 10.45 16.44 8.34
N LEU A 85 10.35 15.27 8.98
CA LEU A 85 9.42 15.01 10.06
C LEU A 85 10.14 14.96 11.42
N LEU A 86 9.41 15.34 12.47
CA LEU A 86 9.81 15.21 13.86
C LEU A 86 9.28 13.91 14.47
N ALA A 87 8.03 13.55 14.15
CA ALA A 87 7.35 12.39 14.72
C ALA A 87 6.39 11.74 13.73
N MET A 88 6.18 10.43 13.90
CA MET A 88 5.22 9.62 13.15
C MET A 88 4.45 8.73 14.12
N VAL A 89 3.11 8.77 14.03
CA VAL A 89 2.23 7.94 14.85
C VAL A 89 1.25 7.22 13.94
N ALA A 90 1.42 5.91 13.79
CA ALA A 90 0.47 5.06 13.07
C ALA A 90 -0.53 4.44 14.05
N VAL A 91 -1.80 4.42 13.66
CA VAL A 91 -2.90 3.87 14.44
C VAL A 91 -3.38 2.59 13.78
N LEU A 92 -3.34 1.47 14.51
CA LEU A 92 -3.78 0.16 14.01
C LEU A 92 -5.31 0.03 14.09
N ASP A 93 -5.89 -0.82 13.24
CA ASP A 93 -7.28 -1.25 13.41
C ASP A 93 -7.49 -1.90 14.79
N PRO A 94 -8.57 -1.61 15.52
CA PRO A 94 -8.78 -2.17 16.85
C PRO A 94 -8.94 -3.69 16.83
N GLN A 95 -8.25 -4.36 17.75
CA GLN A 95 -8.41 -5.79 17.96
C GLN A 95 -9.59 -6.06 18.88
N ALA A 96 -10.57 -6.81 18.40
CA ALA A 96 -11.72 -7.19 19.20
C ALA A 96 -11.38 -8.30 20.20
N SER A 97 -11.91 -8.22 21.42
CA SER A 97 -11.84 -9.31 22.40
C SER A 97 -13.18 -9.58 23.07
N MET A 98 -13.25 -10.66 23.87
CA MET A 98 -14.47 -11.04 24.59
C MET A 98 -14.89 -10.03 25.67
N LYS A 99 -13.98 -9.17 26.16
CA LYS A 99 -14.25 -8.25 27.28
C LYS A 99 -14.10 -6.78 26.90
N GLU A 100 -13.05 -6.46 26.16
CA GLU A 100 -12.67 -5.09 25.76
C GLU A 100 -11.94 -5.11 24.41
N ASP A 101 -12.20 -4.13 23.56
CA ASP A 101 -11.45 -3.98 22.30
C ASP A 101 -10.16 -3.21 22.62
N THR A 102 -9.07 -3.47 21.89
CA THR A 102 -7.79 -2.79 22.12
C THR A 102 -7.36 -2.02 20.88
N LEU A 103 -7.10 -0.73 21.07
CA LEU A 103 -6.45 0.12 20.09
C LEU A 103 -4.94 0.07 20.30
N HIS A 104 -4.20 -0.09 19.21
CA HIS A 104 -2.74 -0.07 19.21
C HIS A 104 -2.26 1.12 18.38
N LEU A 105 -1.22 1.80 18.86
CA LEU A 105 -0.51 2.84 18.12
C LEU A 105 0.98 2.51 18.10
N TRP A 106 1.60 2.75 16.97
CA TRP A 106 3.04 2.75 16.79
C TRP A 106 3.49 4.21 16.74
N ALA A 107 4.31 4.65 17.70
CA ALA A 107 4.67 6.05 17.88
C ALA A 107 6.20 6.20 17.91
N GLU A 108 6.72 6.99 16.97
CA GLU A 108 8.15 7.27 16.87
C GLU A 108 8.45 8.77 16.77
N HIS A 109 9.60 9.15 17.29
CA HIS A 109 10.18 10.47 17.17
C HIS A 109 11.62 10.38 16.66
N ARG A 110 12.03 11.33 15.83
CA ARG A 110 13.38 11.39 15.22
C ARG A 110 14.54 11.45 16.22
N SER A 111 14.25 11.73 17.49
CA SER A 111 15.23 11.69 18.58
C SER A 111 15.58 10.29 19.05
N GLY A 112 14.95 9.25 18.49
CA GLY A 112 15.13 7.85 18.87
C GLY A 112 14.11 7.34 19.89
N ILE A 113 13.03 8.07 20.16
CA ILE A 113 11.92 7.56 20.98
C ILE A 113 11.07 6.66 20.08
N SER A 114 10.86 5.41 20.47
CA SER A 114 9.98 4.47 19.77
C SER A 114 9.15 3.66 20.76
N GLN A 115 7.84 3.66 20.58
CA GLN A 115 6.87 3.15 21.55
C GLN A 115 5.67 2.48 20.87
N ILE A 116 5.21 1.37 21.45
CA ILE A 116 3.86 0.84 21.23
C ILE A 116 2.96 1.37 22.34
N ILE A 117 1.83 1.94 21.94
CA ILE A 117 0.83 2.45 22.87
C ILE A 117 -0.43 1.61 22.73
N ARG A 118 -0.93 1.07 23.85
CA ARG A 118 -2.16 0.29 23.93
C ARG A 118 -3.22 1.04 24.71
N VAL A 119 -4.42 1.12 24.14
CA VAL A 119 -5.58 1.74 24.78
C VAL A 119 -6.74 0.76 24.70
N ASP A 120 -7.14 0.23 25.85
CA ASP A 120 -8.29 -0.67 25.95
C ASP A 120 -9.58 0.14 26.02
N PHE A 121 -10.66 -0.36 25.43
CA PHE A 121 -11.93 0.35 25.45
C PHE A 121 -13.16 -0.56 25.37
N THR A 122 -14.29 -0.03 25.85
CA THR A 122 -15.59 -0.72 25.77
C THR A 122 -16.62 0.08 24.99
N ARG A 123 -17.40 -0.62 24.17
CA ARG A 123 -18.50 -0.07 23.37
C ARG A 123 -19.84 -0.43 24.00
N LYS A 124 -20.33 0.35 24.97
CA LYS A 124 -21.70 0.12 25.50
C LYS A 124 -22.71 0.72 24.52
N LYS A 125 -23.78 -0.04 24.23
CA LYS A 125 -24.88 0.30 23.30
C LYS A 125 -25.50 1.71 23.46
N PHE A 126 -25.32 2.37 24.60
CA PHE A 126 -25.91 3.67 24.92
C PHE A 126 -24.89 4.81 25.04
N LEU A 127 -23.59 4.51 24.91
CA LEU A 127 -22.54 5.53 24.94
C LEU A 127 -22.37 6.13 23.55
N LYS A 128 -22.28 7.47 23.48
CA LYS A 128 -21.97 8.20 22.25
C LYS A 128 -20.49 8.09 21.86
N HIS A 129 -19.60 7.79 22.81
CA HIS A 129 -18.16 7.64 22.61
C HIS A 129 -17.65 6.39 23.36
N PRO A 130 -16.64 5.66 22.84
CA PRO A 130 -15.98 4.60 23.60
C PRO A 130 -15.35 5.17 24.89
N VAL A 131 -15.32 4.36 25.95
CA VAL A 131 -14.56 4.71 27.17
C VAL A 131 -13.17 4.13 27.02
N LEU A 132 -12.21 4.98 26.66
CA LEU A 132 -10.79 4.65 26.54
C LEU A 132 -10.13 4.55 27.93
N SER A 133 -9.27 3.55 28.12
CA SER A 133 -8.42 3.43 29.30
C SER A 133 -7.27 4.45 29.27
N GLU A 134 -6.53 4.55 30.38
CA GLU A 134 -5.21 5.19 30.32
C GLU A 134 -4.30 4.44 29.33
N PRO A 135 -3.52 5.14 28.50
CA PRO A 135 -2.59 4.50 27.58
C PRO A 135 -1.49 3.73 28.30
N LYS A 136 -1.29 2.48 27.92
CA LYS A 136 -0.16 1.65 28.35
C LYS A 136 0.93 1.76 27.31
N VAL A 137 2.13 2.13 27.73
CA VAL A 137 3.25 2.43 26.83
C VAL A 137 4.36 1.40 27.05
N ASP A 138 4.73 0.71 25.98
CA ASP A 138 5.85 -0.22 25.93
C ASP A 138 6.91 0.34 24.97
N ALA A 139 8.17 0.39 25.40
CA ALA A 139 9.27 0.77 24.51
C ALA A 139 9.54 -0.33 23.47
N GLN A 140 10.01 0.07 22.29
CA GLN A 140 10.37 -0.84 21.20
C GLN A 140 11.56 -0.28 20.42
N GLU A 141 12.06 -1.04 19.45
CA GLU A 141 13.06 -0.55 18.50
C GLU A 141 12.44 0.48 17.53
N SER A 142 13.21 1.49 17.15
CA SER A 142 12.80 2.41 16.08
C SER A 142 12.77 1.68 14.74
N TYR A 143 11.81 2.04 13.91
CA TYR A 143 11.61 1.52 12.56
C TYR A 143 11.80 2.63 11.52
N VAL A 144 11.39 3.87 11.82
CA VAL A 144 11.51 5.01 10.89
C VAL A 144 12.89 5.66 11.00
N TRP A 145 13.39 5.87 12.22
CA TRP A 145 14.64 6.58 12.49
C TRP A 145 15.69 5.70 13.19
N ASN A 146 15.84 4.46 12.73
CA ASN A 146 16.87 3.53 13.20
C ASN A 146 18.24 3.73 12.51
N GLY A 147 18.35 4.63 11.53
CA GLY A 147 19.55 4.81 10.70
C GLY A 147 19.54 3.95 9.43
N ASP A 148 18.57 3.05 9.32
CA ASP A 148 18.21 2.21 8.18
C ASP A 148 16.82 2.64 7.68
N THR A 149 16.61 3.95 7.42
CA THR A 149 15.37 4.44 6.80
C THR A 149 15.09 3.53 5.60
N PRO A 150 13.94 2.84 5.51
CA PRO A 150 13.64 2.07 4.32
C PRO A 150 13.58 3.10 3.20
N ASP A 151 14.51 2.97 2.26
CA ASP A 151 14.49 3.74 1.03
C ASP A 151 13.09 3.60 0.40
N PRO A 152 12.67 4.56 -0.44
CA PRO A 152 11.40 4.45 -1.17
C PRO A 152 11.24 3.04 -1.72
N ALA A 153 10.00 2.60 -1.91
CA ALA A 153 9.62 1.22 -2.25
C ALA A 153 10.45 0.51 -3.35
N GLU A 154 11.32 1.23 -4.05
CA GLU A 154 12.51 0.77 -4.78
C GLU A 154 13.50 -0.13 -4.01
N GLU A 155 13.65 -0.07 -2.68
CA GLU A 155 14.68 -0.89 -1.99
C GLU A 155 14.23 -2.27 -1.50
N TRP A 156 13.01 -2.41 -0.95
CA TRP A 156 12.61 -3.69 -0.35
C TRP A 156 12.33 -4.80 -1.39
N TRP A 157 11.86 -4.46 -2.60
CA TRP A 157 11.41 -5.48 -3.56
C TRP A 157 12.54 -6.34 -4.12
N HIS A 158 13.78 -5.86 -4.01
CA HIS A 158 14.96 -6.58 -4.45
C HIS A 158 15.75 -7.22 -3.31
N GLU A 159 15.33 -7.01 -2.06
CA GLU A 159 15.95 -7.67 -0.90
C GLU A 159 15.81 -9.19 -1.00
N GLY A 160 16.95 -9.89 -0.87
CA GLY A 160 16.99 -11.35 -0.93
C GLY A 160 16.87 -11.95 -2.34
N LEU A 161 16.69 -11.12 -3.37
CA LEU A 161 16.72 -11.57 -4.76
C LEU A 161 18.15 -11.65 -5.31
N SER A 162 18.38 -12.59 -6.22
CA SER A 162 19.60 -12.62 -7.01
C SER A 162 19.63 -11.45 -8.01
N GLU A 163 20.83 -11.07 -8.45
CA GLU A 163 21.00 -10.07 -9.51
C GLU A 163 20.24 -10.47 -10.79
N GLN A 164 20.15 -11.78 -11.07
CA GLN A 164 19.39 -12.30 -12.20
C GLN A 164 17.88 -12.09 -12.03
N ALA A 165 17.33 -12.32 -10.84
CA ALA A 165 15.92 -12.06 -10.56
C ALA A 165 15.58 -10.57 -10.70
N ILE A 166 16.46 -9.70 -10.19
CA ILE A 166 16.33 -8.25 -10.31
C ILE A 166 16.32 -7.84 -11.81
N GLN A 167 17.24 -8.39 -12.60
CA GLN A 167 17.31 -8.13 -14.05
C GLN A 167 16.06 -8.62 -14.78
N ASP A 168 15.53 -9.79 -14.43
CA ASP A 168 14.30 -10.33 -15.01
C ASP A 168 13.09 -9.45 -14.70
N VAL A 169 12.97 -8.94 -13.47
CA VAL A 169 11.94 -7.97 -13.08
C VAL A 169 12.06 -6.69 -13.91
N PHE A 170 13.26 -6.13 -14.05
CA PHE A 170 13.48 -4.94 -14.88
C PHE A 170 13.13 -5.18 -16.36
N LYS A 171 13.44 -6.35 -16.92
CA LYS A 171 13.04 -6.71 -18.29
C LYS A 171 11.52 -6.82 -18.42
N LEU A 172 10.84 -7.45 -17.45
CA LEU A 172 9.39 -7.56 -17.43
C LEU A 172 8.73 -6.18 -17.38
N VAL A 173 9.16 -5.30 -16.47
CA VAL A 173 8.66 -3.92 -16.37
C VAL A 173 8.98 -3.11 -17.62
N GLY A 174 10.21 -3.24 -18.13
CA GLY A 174 10.70 -2.57 -19.33
C GLY A 174 9.97 -2.97 -20.61
N ALA A 175 9.42 -4.19 -20.67
CA ALA A 175 8.53 -4.62 -21.75
C ALA A 175 7.07 -4.20 -21.49
N ALA A 176 6.60 -4.32 -20.25
CA ALA A 176 5.23 -4.07 -19.84
C ALA A 176 4.79 -2.62 -20.03
N VAL A 177 5.55 -1.68 -19.47
CA VAL A 177 5.13 -0.27 -19.40
C VAL A 177 5.05 0.36 -20.80
N PRO A 178 6.04 0.22 -21.71
CA PRO A 178 5.92 0.77 -23.05
C PRO A 178 4.81 0.13 -23.87
N PHE A 179 4.59 -1.18 -23.72
CA PHE A 179 3.47 -1.87 -24.39
C PHE A 179 2.13 -1.30 -23.93
N ALA A 180 1.93 -1.19 -22.60
CA ALA A 180 0.73 -0.60 -22.05
C ALA A 180 0.52 0.86 -22.49
N GLN A 181 1.60 1.66 -22.51
CA GLN A 181 1.56 3.05 -22.97
C GLN A 181 1.08 3.14 -24.43
N ASP A 182 1.59 2.28 -25.31
CA ASP A 182 1.19 2.22 -26.71
C ASP A 182 -0.27 1.80 -26.87
N GLN A 183 -0.74 0.80 -26.12
CA GLN A 183 -2.13 0.34 -26.19
C GLN A 183 -3.10 1.39 -25.65
N LEU A 184 -2.81 1.99 -24.50
CA LEU A 184 -3.61 3.05 -23.91
C LEU A 184 -3.69 4.27 -24.83
N GLY A 185 -2.58 4.68 -25.44
CA GLY A 185 -2.58 5.80 -26.39
C GLY A 185 -3.32 5.49 -27.69
N ARG A 186 -3.34 4.24 -28.16
CA ARG A 186 -4.06 3.90 -29.40
C ARG A 186 -5.55 3.68 -29.20
N ASN A 187 -5.92 3.06 -28.09
CA ASN A 187 -7.25 2.50 -27.90
C ASN A 187 -8.03 3.19 -26.77
N GLY A 188 -7.38 4.00 -25.94
CA GLY A 188 -7.97 4.60 -24.73
C GLY A 188 -8.17 3.61 -23.58
N SER A 189 -7.89 2.33 -23.79
CA SER A 189 -8.01 1.25 -22.80
C SER A 189 -6.98 0.16 -23.07
N LEU A 190 -6.75 -0.69 -22.07
CA LEU A 190 -5.85 -1.84 -22.18
C LEU A 190 -6.55 -3.12 -21.72
N ALA A 191 -6.75 -4.05 -22.65
CA ALA A 191 -7.13 -5.42 -22.31
C ALA A 191 -5.99 -6.12 -21.55
N PRO A 192 -6.29 -7.03 -20.60
CA PRO A 192 -5.24 -7.70 -19.84
C PRO A 192 -4.22 -8.41 -20.73
N TYR A 193 -2.96 -8.29 -20.35
CA TYR A 193 -1.83 -8.78 -21.13
C TYR A 193 -0.78 -9.43 -20.24
N GLY A 194 -0.19 -10.52 -20.71
CA GLY A 194 0.75 -11.33 -19.96
C GLY A 194 2.15 -11.29 -20.55
N LEU A 195 3.15 -11.20 -19.69
CA LEU A 195 4.55 -11.34 -20.01
C LEU A 195 5.17 -12.44 -19.15
N THR A 196 6.14 -13.14 -19.70
CA THR A 196 6.89 -14.18 -18.98
C THR A 196 8.38 -14.04 -19.25
N SER A 197 9.23 -14.28 -18.25
CA SER A 197 10.66 -14.51 -18.43
C SER A 197 10.91 -16.01 -18.38
N ASP A 198 11.48 -16.58 -19.43
CA ASP A 198 11.82 -18.01 -19.46
C ASP A 198 13.15 -18.32 -18.73
N LEU A 199 13.55 -19.60 -18.68
CA LEU A 199 14.81 -20.02 -18.05
C LEU A 199 16.08 -19.37 -18.64
N SER A 200 16.01 -18.88 -19.88
CA SER A 200 17.11 -18.15 -20.53
C SER A 200 17.05 -16.64 -20.29
N GLY A 201 15.94 -16.13 -19.77
CA GLY A 201 15.70 -14.71 -19.53
C GLY A 201 15.14 -13.98 -20.76
N GLU A 202 14.58 -14.72 -21.71
CA GLU A 202 13.87 -14.20 -22.86
C GLU A 202 12.41 -13.90 -22.49
N ILE A 203 11.88 -12.82 -23.07
CA ILE A 203 10.53 -12.33 -22.77
C ILE A 203 9.51 -12.94 -23.74
N GLY A 204 8.57 -13.68 -23.18
CA GLY A 204 7.38 -14.18 -23.86
C GLY A 204 6.19 -13.25 -23.66
N HIS A 205 5.33 -13.18 -24.67
CA HIS A 205 4.18 -12.29 -24.77
C HIS A 205 2.89 -13.12 -24.92
N HIS A 206 1.87 -12.84 -24.09
CA HIS A 206 0.68 -13.67 -23.98
C HIS A 206 -0.59 -12.82 -23.86
N MET A 207 -1.66 -13.30 -24.46
CA MET A 207 -3.01 -12.78 -24.29
C MET A 207 -3.94 -13.94 -23.99
N ALA A 208 -4.96 -13.70 -23.16
CA ALA A 208 -6.08 -14.61 -23.05
C ALA A 208 -6.93 -14.54 -24.32
N TYR A 209 -7.32 -15.70 -24.84
CA TYR A 209 -8.33 -15.80 -25.88
C TYR A 209 -9.66 -16.08 -25.22
N GLN A 210 -10.57 -15.12 -25.29
CA GLN A 210 -11.95 -15.28 -24.83
C GLN A 210 -12.91 -14.69 -25.86
N ASP A 211 -14.09 -15.29 -25.95
CA ASP A 211 -15.18 -14.73 -26.73
C ASP A 211 -15.67 -13.46 -26.02
N ALA A 212 -15.91 -12.41 -26.81
CA ALA A 212 -16.50 -11.19 -26.27
C ALA A 212 -17.94 -11.48 -25.83
N ASN A 213 -18.40 -10.78 -24.79
CA ASN A 213 -19.79 -10.87 -24.34
C ASN A 213 -20.74 -10.20 -25.36
N GLU A 214 -22.04 -10.17 -25.06
CA GLU A 214 -23.05 -9.57 -25.96
C GLU A 214 -22.83 -8.07 -26.25
N ASP A 215 -22.01 -7.40 -25.43
CA ASP A 215 -21.64 -5.98 -25.56
C ASP A 215 -20.25 -5.79 -26.20
N ASP A 216 -19.69 -6.83 -26.82
CA ASP A 216 -18.32 -6.88 -27.40
C ASP A 216 -17.20 -6.62 -26.36
N GLU A 217 -17.48 -6.78 -25.07
CA GLU A 217 -16.52 -6.62 -23.98
C GLU A 217 -15.88 -7.94 -23.55
N VAL A 218 -14.61 -7.85 -23.14
CA VAL A 218 -13.78 -8.94 -22.63
C VAL A 218 -13.76 -8.83 -21.10
N ASP A 219 -14.32 -9.81 -20.39
CA ASP A 219 -14.15 -9.94 -18.93
C ASP A 219 -12.66 -9.99 -18.57
N SER A 220 -12.19 -8.88 -17.99
CA SER A 220 -10.79 -8.71 -17.64
C SER A 220 -10.36 -9.59 -16.48
N ALA A 221 -11.27 -9.93 -15.55
CA ALA A 221 -10.97 -10.82 -14.44
C ALA A 221 -10.78 -12.26 -14.93
N GLU A 222 -11.63 -12.71 -15.85
CA GLU A 222 -11.49 -14.00 -16.50
C GLU A 222 -10.19 -14.08 -17.31
N SER A 223 -9.87 -13.06 -18.12
CA SER A 223 -8.60 -12.97 -18.86
C SER A 223 -7.38 -13.11 -17.95
N VAL A 224 -7.36 -12.38 -16.82
CA VAL A 224 -6.27 -12.47 -15.83
C VAL A 224 -6.19 -13.89 -15.26
N GLN A 225 -7.32 -14.48 -14.88
CA GLN A 225 -7.36 -15.84 -14.34
C GLN A 225 -6.86 -16.88 -15.36
N MET A 226 -7.25 -16.77 -16.63
CA MET A 226 -6.79 -17.66 -17.70
C MET A 226 -5.28 -17.56 -17.91
N MET A 227 -4.72 -16.35 -17.89
CA MET A 227 -3.27 -16.16 -18.00
C MET A 227 -2.53 -16.74 -16.79
N THR A 228 -3.01 -16.46 -15.57
CA THR A 228 -2.45 -17.04 -14.34
C THR A 228 -2.41 -18.57 -14.41
N GLU A 229 -3.50 -19.21 -14.82
CA GLU A 229 -3.56 -20.67 -14.95
C GLU A 229 -2.66 -21.19 -16.09
N GLY A 230 -2.61 -20.49 -17.23
CA GLY A 230 -1.69 -20.81 -18.32
C GLY A 230 -0.22 -20.71 -17.93
N PHE A 231 0.14 -19.76 -17.07
CA PHE A 231 1.48 -19.61 -16.51
C PHE A 231 1.79 -20.69 -15.47
N ARG A 232 0.83 -21.06 -14.62
CA ARG A 232 0.96 -22.19 -13.69
C ARG A 232 1.32 -23.49 -14.39
N GLN A 233 0.69 -23.77 -15.53
CA GLN A 233 0.98 -24.96 -16.33
C GLN A 233 2.41 -24.97 -16.92
N LYS A 234 3.11 -23.84 -16.90
CA LYS A 234 4.46 -23.65 -17.45
C LYS A 234 5.50 -23.34 -16.38
N LEU A 235 5.18 -23.47 -15.08
CA LEU A 235 6.04 -23.09 -13.96
C LEU A 235 7.50 -23.56 -14.11
N GLU A 236 7.71 -24.82 -14.51
CA GLU A 236 9.05 -25.41 -14.64
C GLU A 236 9.91 -24.76 -15.76
N SER A 237 9.28 -24.00 -16.65
CA SER A 237 9.94 -23.32 -17.78
C SER A 237 10.08 -21.81 -17.60
N LEU A 238 9.58 -21.26 -16.49
CA LEU A 238 9.52 -19.82 -16.24
C LEU A 238 10.37 -19.42 -15.04
N ARG A 239 10.98 -18.25 -15.11
CA ARG A 239 11.62 -17.58 -13.96
C ARG A 239 10.75 -16.49 -13.38
N GLY A 240 9.98 -15.79 -14.21
CA GLY A 240 9.06 -14.75 -13.73
C GLY A 240 7.89 -14.50 -14.66
N THR A 241 6.87 -13.86 -14.13
CA THR A 241 5.64 -13.48 -14.86
C THR A 241 5.28 -12.05 -14.53
N CYS A 242 4.63 -11.37 -15.47
CA CYS A 242 3.99 -10.08 -15.24
C CYS A 242 2.63 -10.08 -15.94
N ILE A 243 1.54 -9.94 -15.18
CA ILE A 243 0.20 -9.72 -15.75
C ILE A 243 -0.15 -8.25 -15.60
N ILE A 244 -0.44 -7.61 -16.72
CA ILE A 244 -0.78 -6.19 -16.82
C ILE A 244 -2.29 -6.07 -17.00
N SER A 245 -2.92 -5.15 -16.28
CA SER A 245 -4.34 -4.83 -16.44
C SER A 245 -4.59 -3.35 -16.24
N ASP A 246 -5.49 -2.79 -17.04
CA ASP A 246 -6.13 -1.50 -16.78
C ASP A 246 -7.09 -1.63 -15.59
N VAL A 247 -6.95 -0.75 -14.61
CA VAL A 247 -7.82 -0.73 -13.43
C VAL A 247 -8.25 0.70 -13.12
N ARG A 248 -9.52 0.85 -12.74
CA ARG A 248 -10.02 2.09 -12.18
C ARG A 248 -9.92 2.06 -10.65
N LEU A 249 -9.06 2.89 -10.12
CA LEU A 249 -8.91 3.13 -8.70
C LEU A 249 -10.05 4.04 -8.24
N THR A 250 -10.96 3.50 -7.43
CA THR A 250 -12.09 4.28 -6.88
C THR A 250 -11.85 4.56 -5.40
N PRO A 251 -11.99 5.82 -4.95
CA PRO A 251 -11.94 6.15 -3.53
C PRO A 251 -13.14 5.48 -2.85
N SER A 252 -12.89 4.55 -1.93
CA SER A 252 -13.98 3.73 -1.40
C SER A 252 -14.81 4.38 -0.29
N SER A 253 -14.54 5.66 0.02
CA SER A 253 -15.47 6.56 0.72
C SER A 253 -16.66 6.98 -0.17
N GLY A 254 -16.57 6.76 -1.49
CA GLY A 254 -17.49 7.32 -2.48
C GLY A 254 -17.27 8.82 -2.75
N GLU A 255 -16.36 9.45 -1.99
CA GLU A 255 -16.01 10.87 -2.09
C GLU A 255 -14.55 11.00 -2.55
N GLY A 256 -14.35 11.46 -3.78
CA GLY A 256 -13.05 11.61 -4.44
C GLY A 256 -13.17 11.38 -5.95
N VAL A 257 -12.08 11.59 -6.69
CA VAL A 257 -12.03 11.35 -8.15
C VAL A 257 -11.46 9.95 -8.37
N ALA A 258 -12.20 9.12 -9.11
CA ALA A 258 -11.66 7.84 -9.57
C ALA A 258 -10.52 8.08 -10.55
N LEU A 259 -9.44 7.32 -10.42
CA LEU A 259 -8.23 7.49 -11.20
C LEU A 259 -7.93 6.19 -11.96
N ASP A 260 -7.66 6.30 -13.25
CA ASP A 260 -7.28 5.14 -14.05
C ASP A 260 -5.79 4.83 -13.81
N ALA A 261 -5.46 3.54 -13.69
CA ALA A 261 -4.13 3.09 -13.35
C ALA A 261 -3.76 1.78 -14.05
N LEU A 262 -2.48 1.67 -14.36
CA LEU A 262 -1.88 0.44 -14.84
C LEU A 262 -1.46 -0.42 -13.64
N ARG A 263 -2.01 -1.63 -13.54
CA ARG A 263 -1.59 -2.62 -12.54
C ARG A 263 -0.71 -3.68 -13.21
N LEU A 264 0.49 -3.90 -12.67
CA LEU A 264 1.39 -4.99 -13.04
C LEU A 264 1.50 -5.94 -11.86
N HIS A 265 1.01 -7.18 -12.00
CA HIS A 265 1.26 -8.23 -11.02
C HIS A 265 2.48 -9.04 -11.44
N ILE A 266 3.59 -8.84 -10.73
CA ILE A 266 4.88 -9.46 -11.01
C ILE A 266 5.13 -10.59 -10.01
N GLU A 267 5.55 -11.74 -10.51
CA GLU A 267 6.02 -12.87 -9.71
C GLU A 267 7.36 -13.38 -10.23
N HIS A 268 8.19 -13.90 -9.34
CA HIS A 268 9.45 -14.55 -9.67
C HIS A 268 9.61 -15.86 -8.89
N THR A 269 10.26 -16.84 -9.50
CA THR A 269 10.52 -18.18 -8.92
C THR A 269 11.38 -18.13 -7.65
N GLU A 270 12.08 -17.02 -7.41
CA GLU A 270 12.83 -16.75 -6.17
C GLU A 270 11.95 -16.24 -5.01
N GLY A 271 10.63 -16.23 -5.18
CA GLY A 271 9.67 -15.91 -4.11
C GLY A 271 9.17 -14.46 -4.11
N LEU A 272 9.56 -13.65 -5.10
CA LEU A 272 8.97 -12.32 -5.29
C LEU A 272 7.52 -12.45 -5.73
N SER A 273 6.62 -11.70 -5.09
CA SER A 273 5.30 -11.40 -5.63
C SER A 273 4.87 -9.99 -5.22
N MET A 274 4.61 -9.14 -6.21
CA MET A 274 4.26 -7.73 -5.99
C MET A 274 3.30 -7.19 -7.05
N LEU A 275 2.59 -6.13 -6.69
CA LEU A 275 1.88 -5.26 -7.61
C LEU A 275 2.69 -3.97 -7.81
N LEU A 276 2.86 -3.53 -9.05
CA LEU A 276 3.14 -2.12 -9.34
C LEU A 276 1.84 -1.46 -9.80
N LEU A 277 1.47 -0.35 -9.17
CA LEU A 277 0.39 0.52 -9.61
C LEU A 277 0.98 1.81 -10.18
N LYS A 278 0.68 2.10 -11.44
CA LYS A 278 1.07 3.35 -12.11
C LYS A 278 -0.19 4.08 -12.58
N PRO A 279 -0.68 5.07 -11.83
CA PRO A 279 -1.75 5.94 -12.30
C PRO A 279 -1.40 6.56 -13.65
N TYR A 280 -2.39 6.80 -14.48
CA TYR A 280 -2.17 7.46 -15.76
C TYR A 280 -3.29 8.43 -16.13
N GLU A 281 -2.92 9.40 -16.96
CA GLU A 281 -3.85 10.27 -17.67
C GLU A 281 -3.61 10.17 -19.17
N ILE A 282 -4.68 10.24 -19.95
CA ILE A 282 -4.62 10.29 -21.41
C ILE A 282 -5.02 11.70 -21.84
N ASP A 283 -4.12 12.40 -22.51
CA ASP A 283 -4.49 13.64 -23.20
C ASP A 283 -5.36 13.30 -24.41
N GLU A 284 -6.64 13.63 -24.35
CA GLU A 284 -7.61 13.31 -25.40
C GLU A 284 -7.24 13.89 -26.77
N GLN A 285 -6.50 15.00 -26.83
CA GLN A 285 -6.12 15.66 -28.09
C GLN A 285 -4.92 15.00 -28.75
N SER A 286 -3.89 14.69 -27.95
CA SER A 286 -2.64 14.13 -28.46
C SER A 286 -2.57 12.61 -28.37
N GLN A 287 -3.52 11.99 -27.66
CA GLN A 287 -3.51 10.57 -27.29
C GLN A 287 -2.22 10.16 -26.55
N THR A 288 -1.59 11.12 -25.89
CA THR A 288 -0.36 10.89 -25.11
C THR A 288 -0.75 10.40 -23.72
N VAL A 289 -0.13 9.31 -23.30
CA VAL A 289 -0.30 8.74 -21.96
C VAL A 289 0.81 9.24 -21.04
N ALA A 290 0.42 9.90 -19.96
CA ALA A 290 1.32 10.35 -18.90
C ALA A 290 1.13 9.45 -17.67
N PHE A 291 2.22 8.82 -17.20
CA PHE A 291 2.20 8.03 -15.97
C PHE A 291 2.57 8.90 -14.76
N GLY A 292 1.86 8.71 -13.66
CA GLY A 292 2.16 9.27 -12.35
C GLY A 292 3.20 8.46 -11.57
N GLU A 293 3.32 8.79 -10.29
CA GLU A 293 4.20 8.09 -9.35
C GLU A 293 3.79 6.62 -9.17
N THR A 294 4.78 5.75 -9.02
CA THR A 294 4.57 4.31 -8.93
C THR A 294 4.48 3.86 -7.49
N ALA A 295 3.45 3.09 -7.16
CA ALA A 295 3.38 2.37 -5.89
C ALA A 295 3.77 0.90 -6.11
N VAL A 296 4.56 0.33 -5.19
CA VAL A 296 4.91 -1.09 -5.16
C VAL A 296 4.28 -1.72 -3.92
N ILE A 297 3.58 -2.84 -4.09
CA ILE A 297 2.80 -3.48 -3.02
C ILE A 297 3.12 -4.97 -3.00
N PRO A 298 3.64 -5.54 -1.90
CA PRO A 298 3.75 -6.99 -1.78
C PRO A 298 2.36 -7.63 -1.90
N THR A 299 2.26 -8.75 -2.60
CA THR A 299 0.99 -9.47 -2.78
C THR A 299 1.22 -10.97 -2.68
N PRO A 300 0.21 -11.78 -2.32
CA PRO A 300 0.34 -13.22 -2.45
C PRO A 300 0.62 -13.64 -3.90
N ALA A 301 1.53 -14.59 -4.08
CA ALA A 301 1.75 -15.25 -5.35
C ALA A 301 0.45 -15.93 -5.81
N GLN A 302 0.10 -15.76 -7.08
CA GLN A 302 -0.94 -16.48 -7.76
C GLN A 302 -0.35 -17.55 -8.68
N VAL A 303 0.71 -17.27 -9.42
CA VAL A 303 1.35 -18.25 -10.30
C VAL A 303 2.15 -19.27 -9.48
N TRP A 304 2.94 -18.83 -8.51
CA TRP A 304 3.74 -19.73 -7.65
C TRP A 304 3.09 -20.12 -6.32
N SER A 305 1.79 -19.83 -6.10
CA SER A 305 1.08 -20.38 -4.93
C SER A 305 0.80 -21.88 -5.09
N VAL A 306 0.97 -22.61 -3.99
CA VAL A 306 0.70 -24.06 -3.85
C VAL A 306 -0.66 -24.28 -3.22
#